data_AF-A0A7Y9FLL8-F1
#
_entry.id   AF-A0A7Y9FLL8-F1
#
_cell.length_a   1.000
_cell.length_b   1.000
_cell.length_c   1.000
_cell.angle_alpha   90.00
_cell.angle_beta   90.00
_cell.angle_gamma   90.00
#
_symmetry.space_group_name_H-M   'P 1'
#
loop_
_entity.id
_entity.type
_entity.pdbx_description
1 polymer ?
#
loop_
_entity_poly.entity_id
_entity_poly.type
_entity_poly.pdbx_seq_one_letter_code
_entity_poly.pdbx_strand_id
1 'polypeptide(L)' 'MLITTIAAALLSVTAASAAAPAPSATPTAPAAPAAATAGATYNPRVCLVDQVTGSHIPRRECKSLSQWRAEGLDPLAKR' A
#
# COMPACT_ATOMS: atom_id res chain seq x y z
N MET A 1 3.36 2.88 -45.93
CA MET A 1 1.93 3.23 -46.04
C MET A 1 1.10 2.19 -45.33
N LEU A 2 0.42 2.56 -44.25
CA LEU A 2 -1.00 2.24 -44.04
C LEU A 2 -1.51 3.21 -42.97
N ILE A 3 -2.52 3.98 -43.35
CA ILE A 3 -3.18 5.03 -42.58
C ILE A 3 -4.59 4.53 -42.35
N THR A 4 -5.09 4.55 -41.11
CA THR A 4 -6.54 4.53 -40.76
C THR A 4 -6.69 4.69 -39.24
N THR A 5 -6.98 5.85 -38.63
CA THR A 5 -8.18 6.73 -38.60
C THR A 5 -9.38 6.22 -37.78
N ILE A 6 -9.86 7.11 -36.89
CA ILE A 6 -11.25 7.27 -36.34
C ILE A 6 -11.53 6.37 -35.11
N ALA A 7 -12.13 6.80 -34.00
CA ALA A 7 -13.18 7.80 -33.81
C ALA A 7 -13.24 8.38 -32.38
N ALA A 8 -13.77 9.60 -32.30
CA ALA A 8 -14.23 10.25 -31.09
C ALA A 8 -15.51 9.60 -30.53
N ALA A 9 -15.71 9.70 -29.21
CA ALA A 9 -17.04 9.66 -28.62
C ALA A 9 -17.08 10.56 -27.37
N LEU A 10 -17.44 11.82 -27.61
CA LEU A 10 -17.99 12.73 -26.60
C LEU A 10 -19.38 12.18 -26.23
N LEU A 11 -19.52 11.67 -25.01
CA LEU A 11 -20.83 11.34 -24.44
C LEU A 11 -21.06 12.25 -23.25
N SER A 12 -21.73 13.37 -23.55
CA SER A 12 -22.40 14.24 -22.60
C SER A 12 -23.41 13.42 -21.80
N VAL A 13 -23.20 13.29 -20.49
CA VAL A 13 -24.22 12.74 -19.60
C VAL A 13 -24.93 13.89 -18.90
N THR A 14 -26.22 13.92 -19.15
CA THR A 14 -27.25 14.84 -18.70
C THR A 14 -27.38 14.89 -17.17
N ALA A 15 -27.50 16.10 -16.64
CA ALA A 15 -27.87 16.34 -15.26
C ALA A 15 -29.34 15.93 -15.04
N ALA A 16 -29.58 15.00 -14.12
CA ALA A 16 -30.89 14.74 -13.53
C ALA A 16 -30.78 14.94 -12.02
N SER A 17 -31.29 16.07 -11.54
CA SER A 17 -31.41 16.38 -10.11
C SER A 17 -32.53 15.52 -9.52
N ALA A 18 -32.17 14.35 -8.98
CA ALA A 18 -33.10 13.56 -8.18
C ALA A 18 -33.24 14.18 -6.79
N ALA A 19 -34.47 14.53 -6.42
CA ALA A 19 -34.81 15.04 -5.10
C ALA A 19 -34.36 14.06 -3.99
N ALA A 20 -33.65 14.57 -2.99
CA ALA A 20 -33.20 13.79 -1.85
C ALA A 20 -34.40 13.39 -0.97
N PRO A 21 -34.59 12.10 -0.65
CA PRO A 21 -35.54 11.71 0.39
C PRO A 21 -35.07 12.22 1.75
N ALA A 22 -36.00 12.77 2.55
CA ALA A 22 -35.72 13.20 3.91
C ALA A 22 -35.17 12.03 4.75
N PRO A 23 -34.14 12.24 5.58
CA PRO A 23 -33.57 11.16 6.38
C PRO A 23 -34.60 10.72 7.42
N SER A 24 -35.07 9.47 7.29
CA SER A 24 -35.80 8.79 8.35
C SER A 24 -34.82 8.53 9.49
N ALA A 25 -35.06 9.13 10.66
CA ALA A 25 -34.21 8.95 11.83
C ALA A 25 -34.23 7.48 12.26
N THR A 26 -33.21 6.74 11.85
CA THR A 26 -32.97 5.37 12.29
C THR A 26 -32.52 5.45 13.76
N PRO A 27 -33.13 4.69 14.69
CA PRO A 27 -32.63 4.66 16.05
C PRO A 27 -31.17 4.18 16.04
N THR A 28 -30.28 5.01 16.57
CA THR A 28 -28.86 4.71 16.67
C THR A 28 -28.69 3.49 17.57
N ALA A 29 -28.42 2.33 16.97
CA ALA A 29 -27.91 1.19 17.70
C ALA A 29 -26.60 1.59 18.37
N PRO A 30 -26.31 1.13 19.61
CA PRO A 30 -25.04 1.40 20.26
C PRO A 30 -23.89 1.02 19.31
N ALA A 31 -22.95 1.95 19.11
CA ALA A 31 -21.78 1.68 18.30
C ALA A 31 -21.08 0.43 18.85
N ALA A 32 -20.89 -0.58 18.00
CA ALA A 32 -20.02 -1.70 18.33
C ALA A 32 -18.64 -1.12 18.72
N PRO A 33 -18.00 -1.62 19.78
CA PRO A 33 -16.68 -1.16 20.15
C PRO A 33 -15.77 -1.32 18.93
N ALA A 34 -15.12 -0.23 18.53
CA ALA A 34 -14.14 -0.25 17.46
C ALA A 34 -13.18 -1.41 17.76
N ALA A 35 -13.08 -2.36 16.83
CA ALA A 35 -12.09 -3.43 16.93
C ALA A 35 -10.76 -2.76 17.19
N ALA A 36 -10.16 -3.04 18.36
CA ALA A 36 -8.89 -2.50 18.74
C ALA A 36 -7.94 -2.75 17.57
N THR A 37 -7.45 -1.67 16.95
CA THR A 37 -6.40 -1.76 15.95
C THR A 37 -5.26 -2.47 16.66
N ALA A 38 -5.08 -3.77 16.39
CA ALA A 38 -3.99 -4.55 16.95
C ALA A 38 -2.74 -3.72 16.71
N GLY A 39 -2.13 -3.23 17.79
CA GLY A 39 -1.13 -2.16 17.73
C GLY A 39 -0.15 -2.46 16.62
N ALA A 40 -0.02 -1.55 15.66
CA ALA A 40 0.88 -1.71 14.53
C ALA A 40 2.26 -2.06 15.10
N THR A 41 2.63 -3.33 15.00
CA THR A 41 3.85 -3.82 15.63
C THR A 41 4.99 -3.15 14.90
N TYR A 42 5.75 -2.33 15.61
CA TYR A 42 6.89 -1.61 15.05
C TYR A 42 7.87 -2.64 14.45
N ASN A 43 7.91 -2.72 13.12
CA ASN A 43 8.72 -3.66 12.37
C ASN A 43 9.61 -2.90 11.38
N PRO A 44 10.73 -2.32 11.85
CA PRO A 44 11.63 -1.59 10.98
C PRO A 44 12.28 -2.53 9.97
N ARG A 45 12.30 -2.12 8.70
CA ARG A 45 13.07 -2.79 7.66
C ARG A 45 14.54 -2.42 7.79
N VAL A 46 15.42 -3.42 7.73
CA VAL A 46 16.87 -3.25 7.77
C VAL A 46 17.43 -3.55 6.38
N CYS A 47 18.22 -2.61 5.86
CA CYS A 47 18.88 -2.73 4.56
C CYS A 47 20.37 -3.02 4.74
N LEU A 48 20.82 -4.15 4.22
CA LEU A 48 22.24 -4.46 4.09
C LEU A 48 22.75 -3.96 2.75
N VAL A 49 23.95 -3.39 2.77
CA VAL A 49 24.65 -2.93 1.57
C VAL A 49 25.91 -3.77 1.44
N ASP A 50 25.97 -4.57 0.38
CA ASP A 50 27.13 -5.41 0.07
C ASP A 50 27.87 -4.86 -1.15
N GLN A 51 29.20 -4.95 -1.10
CA GLN A 51 30.10 -4.59 -2.19
C GLN A 51 30.59 -5.89 -2.84
N VAL A 52 30.00 -6.24 -3.97
CA VAL A 52 30.35 -7.49 -4.66
C VAL A 52 31.72 -7.34 -5.32
N THR A 53 32.67 -8.21 -4.99
CA THR A 53 33.99 -8.21 -5.62
C THR A 53 33.89 -8.29 -7.15
N GLY A 54 34.56 -7.36 -7.84
CA GLY A 54 34.55 -7.25 -9.31
C GLY A 54 33.50 -6.30 -9.89
N SER A 55 32.51 -5.86 -9.10
CA SER A 55 31.57 -4.81 -9.48
C SER A 55 31.62 -3.67 -8.46
N HIS A 56 31.96 -2.45 -8.89
CA HIS A 56 31.92 -1.26 -8.04
C HIS A 56 30.49 -0.76 -7.74
N ILE A 57 29.47 -1.56 -8.05
CA ILE A 57 28.07 -1.22 -7.84
C ILE A 57 27.59 -1.89 -6.55
N PRO A 58 27.32 -1.12 -5.49
CA PRO A 58 26.79 -1.67 -4.24
C PRO A 58 25.41 -2.28 -4.47
N ARG A 59 25.19 -3.47 -3.90
CA ARG A 59 23.87 -4.12 -3.87
C ARG A 59 23.23 -3.86 -2.52
N ARG A 60 21.98 -3.40 -2.55
CA ARG A 60 21.19 -3.14 -1.34
C ARG A 60 20.04 -4.12 -1.24
N GLU A 61 19.99 -4.88 -0.16
CA GLU A 61 18.91 -5.80 0.14
C GLU A 61 18.22 -5.38 1.45
N CYS A 62 16.90 -5.18 1.41
CA CYS A 62 16.12 -4.69 2.54
C CYS A 62 15.08 -5.72 2.95
N LYS A 63 15.17 -6.20 4.20
CA LYS A 63 14.25 -7.19 4.78
C LYS A 63 13.84 -6.78 6.19
N SER A 64 12.79 -7.41 6.73
CA SER A 64 12.47 -7.26 8.15
C SER A 64 13.52 -7.97 9.01
N LEU A 65 13.64 -7.58 10.28
CA LEU A 65 14.54 -8.27 11.24
C LEU A 65 14.21 -9.76 11.39
N SER A 66 12.93 -10.10 11.39
CA SER A 66 12.49 -11.50 11.49
C SER A 66 12.95 -12.31 10.28
N GLN A 67 12.93 -11.73 9.08
CA GLN A 67 13.38 -12.39 7.87
C GLN A 67 14.90 -12.56 7.86
N TRP A 68 15.66 -11.52 8.25
CA TRP A 68 17.12 -11.67 8.41
C TRP A 68 17.48 -12.78 9.41
N ARG A 69 16.81 -12.82 10.56
CA ARG A 69 17.02 -13.87 11.56
C ARG A 69 16.64 -15.26 11.07
N ALA A 70 15.57 -15.37 10.28
CA ALA A 70 15.20 -16.64 9.63
C ALA A 70 16.26 -17.11 8.63
N GLU A 71 17.00 -16.18 8.03
CA GLU A 71 18.16 -16.45 7.17
C GLU A 71 19.46 -16.65 7.97
N GLY A 72 19.40 -16.63 9.31
CA GLY A 72 20.55 -16.85 10.19
C GLY A 72 21.45 -15.62 10.38
N LEU A 73 21.01 -14.44 9.95
CA LEU A 73 21.77 -13.21 10.04
C LEU A 73 21.08 -12.23 11.00
N ASP A 74 21.77 -11.74 12.03
CA ASP A 74 21.24 -10.66 12.89
C ASP A 74 22.02 -9.36 12.64
N PRO A 75 21.46 -8.43 11.85
CA PRO A 75 22.13 -7.18 11.51
C PRO A 75 22.22 -6.19 12.69
N LEU A 76 21.55 -6.48 13.82
CA LEU A 76 21.58 -5.67 15.04
C LEU A 76 22.32 -6.34 16.19
N ALA A 77 22.86 -7.56 15.99
CA ALA A 77 23.74 -8.16 16.98
C ALA A 77 24.99 -7.29 17.13
N LYS A 78 25.15 -6.70 18.32
CA LYS A 78 26.29 -5.84 18.64
C LYS A 78 27.58 -6.64 18.52
N ARG A 79 28.54 -6.11 17.77
CA ARG A 79 29.84 -6.74 17.52
C ARG A 79 30.74 -6.70 18.74
#